data_AF-A0A7K1GPP7-F1
#
_entry.id   AF-A0A7K1GPP7-F1
#
_cell.length_a   1.000
_cell.length_b   1.000
_cell.length_c   1.000
_cell.angle_alpha   90.00
_cell.angle_beta   90.00
_cell.angle_gamma   90.00
#
_symmetry.space_group_name_H-M   'P 1'
#
loop_
_entity.id
_entity.type
_entity.pdbx_description
1 polymer ?
#
loop_
_entity_poly.entity_id
_entity_poly.type
_entity_poly.pdbx_seq_one_letter_code
_entity_poly.pdbx_strand_id
1 'polypeptide(L)'
;MFIKYIRCLIVACVCVCTTVVWAKHSPHSTSRSCNERLNQIMKNSDFDYSGEDYHVRIEDITGGTVIIKVYVRNNLSSDPKKPRMVESVVSWLIIQPQRDGIYQSLNALDPADPAFKKLNIDMNAFNQLVKCIDQ
;
A
#
# COMPACT_ATOMS: atom_id res chain seq x y z
N MET A 1 50.12 40.82 -26.63
CA MET A 1 49.54 42.16 -26.91
C MET A 1 48.34 41.94 -27.84
N PHE A 2 47.13 42.31 -27.41
CA PHE A 2 45.78 42.22 -28.07
C PHE A 2 45.27 40.80 -28.41
N ILE A 3 44.18 40.22 -27.85
CA ILE A 3 42.79 40.61 -27.51
C ILE A 3 41.87 40.87 -28.74
N LYS A 4 40.76 40.08 -28.79
CA LYS A 4 39.51 40.13 -29.60
C LYS A 4 39.62 39.55 -31.03
N TYR A 5 38.79 38.62 -31.50
CA TYR A 5 37.31 38.53 -31.56
C TYR A 5 36.86 37.04 -31.50
N ILE A 6 35.99 36.61 -30.58
CA ILE A 6 34.51 36.67 -30.57
C ILE A 6 33.83 35.52 -31.37
N ARG A 7 33.33 34.55 -30.60
CA ARG A 7 32.02 33.86 -30.64
C ARG A 7 31.45 33.33 -31.97
N CYS A 8 31.41 32.01 -32.07
CA CYS A 8 30.33 31.11 -32.52
C CYS A 8 31.02 29.81 -32.96
N LEU A 9 30.69 28.60 -32.55
CA LEU A 9 29.39 28.04 -32.20
C LEU A 9 29.68 26.87 -31.26
N ILE A 10 29.01 26.88 -30.12
CA ILE A 10 29.08 25.84 -29.09
C ILE A 10 28.27 24.63 -29.58
N VAL A 11 28.60 23.47 -29.01
CA VAL A 11 27.77 22.26 -28.88
C VAL A 11 28.09 21.16 -29.89
N ALA A 12 29.22 20.48 -29.68
CA ALA A 12 29.38 19.09 -30.06
C ALA A 12 29.17 18.21 -28.81
N CYS A 13 27.98 17.62 -28.75
CA CYS A 13 27.64 16.33 -28.14
C CYS A 13 28.50 15.85 -26.96
N VAL A 14 28.11 16.25 -25.75
CA VAL A 14 28.43 15.50 -24.54
C VAL A 14 27.52 14.27 -24.51
N CYS A 15 28.02 13.15 -25.02
CA CYS A 15 27.46 11.81 -24.77
C CYS A 15 27.68 11.45 -23.28
N VAL A 16 26.79 11.91 -22.41
CA VAL A 16 26.56 11.27 -21.11
C VAL A 16 25.25 10.52 -21.26
N CYS A 17 25.36 9.25 -21.66
CA CYS A 17 24.26 8.31 -21.52
C CYS A 17 23.92 8.25 -20.03
N THR A 18 22.85 8.96 -19.68
CA THR A 18 22.10 8.79 -18.46
C THR A 18 21.88 7.30 -18.24
N THR A 19 22.50 6.74 -17.20
CA THR A 19 22.05 5.46 -16.67
C THR A 19 20.63 5.69 -16.19
N VAL A 20 19.68 5.25 -16.99
CA VAL A 20 18.28 5.23 -16.61
C VAL A 20 18.19 4.20 -15.49
N VAL A 21 18.23 4.67 -14.24
CA VAL A 21 17.95 3.87 -13.06
C VAL A 21 16.46 3.54 -13.13
N TRP A 22 16.12 2.45 -13.81
CA TRP A 22 14.81 1.82 -13.65
C TRP A 22 14.77 1.23 -12.24
N ALA A 23 14.20 2.00 -11.31
CA ALA A 23 13.69 1.43 -10.08
C ALA A 23 12.60 0.43 -10.47
N LYS A 24 12.99 -0.83 -10.57
CA LYS A 24 12.10 -1.97 -10.80
C LYS A 24 11.20 -2.10 -9.57
N HIS A 25 10.09 -1.35 -9.54
CA HIS A 25 8.98 -1.67 -8.66
C HIS A 25 8.40 -2.98 -9.16
N SER A 26 8.87 -4.09 -8.58
CA SER A 26 8.15 -5.35 -8.67
C SER A 26 6.91 -5.18 -7.80
N PRO A 27 5.68 -5.30 -8.32
CA PRO A 27 4.53 -5.47 -7.45
C PRO A 27 4.82 -6.75 -6.66
N HIS A 28 5.18 -6.59 -5.39
CA HIS A 28 5.40 -7.72 -4.51
C HIS A 28 4.04 -8.37 -4.33
N SER A 29 3.76 -9.43 -5.08
CA SER A 29 2.55 -10.22 -4.90
C SER A 29 2.69 -10.92 -3.56
N THR A 30 2.38 -10.20 -2.48
CA THR A 30 2.46 -10.72 -1.12
C THR A 30 1.69 -12.03 -1.08
N SER A 31 2.36 -13.08 -0.60
CA SER A 31 1.88 -14.45 -0.74
C SER A 31 0.48 -14.61 -0.12
N ARG A 32 -0.33 -15.51 -0.70
CA ARG A 32 -1.69 -15.82 -0.22
C ARG A 32 -1.72 -16.12 1.29
N SER A 33 -0.66 -16.73 1.81
CA SER A 33 -0.52 -17.07 3.22
C SER A 33 -0.34 -15.86 4.15
N CYS A 34 0.29 -14.77 3.72
CA CYS A 34 0.37 -13.56 4.54
C CYS A 34 -1.00 -12.87 4.66
N ASN A 35 -1.80 -12.88 3.59
CA ASN A 35 -3.18 -12.38 3.64
C ASN A 35 -4.04 -13.24 4.58
N GLU A 36 -3.87 -14.56 4.62
CA GLU A 36 -4.58 -15.43 5.56
C GLU A 36 -4.22 -15.10 7.03
N ARG A 37 -2.94 -14.86 7.32
CA ARG A 37 -2.49 -14.41 8.65
C ARG A 37 -3.06 -13.05 9.03
N LEU A 38 -3.05 -12.10 8.09
CA LEU A 38 -3.66 -10.78 8.29
C LEU A 38 -5.15 -10.90 8.60
N ASN A 39 -5.89 -11.74 7.86
CA ASN A 39 -7.31 -11.99 8.13
C ASN A 39 -7.54 -12.54 9.55
N GLN A 40 -6.69 -13.45 10.03
CA GLN A 40 -6.78 -13.96 11.41
C GLN A 40 -6.52 -12.88 12.47
N ILE A 41 -5.53 -12.02 12.24
CA ILE A 41 -5.22 -10.90 13.15
C ILE A 41 -6.40 -9.94 13.24
N MET A 42 -6.96 -9.56 12.08
CA MET A 42 -8.05 -8.59 12.03
C MET A 42 -9.33 -9.08 12.71
N LYS A 43 -9.67 -10.37 12.56
CA LYS A 43 -10.83 -10.99 13.24
C LYS A 43 -10.75 -10.93 14.77
N ASN A 44 -9.55 -10.89 15.33
CA ASN A 44 -9.32 -10.86 16.78
C ASN A 44 -8.90 -9.47 17.28
N SER A 45 -9.04 -8.44 16.44
CA SER A 45 -8.66 -7.06 16.76
C SER A 45 -9.84 -6.23 17.25
N ASP A 46 -9.57 -5.03 17.76
CA ASP A 46 -10.59 -4.01 18.06
C ASP A 46 -10.94 -3.13 16.85
N PHE A 47 -10.79 -3.66 15.63
CA PHE A 47 -11.18 -2.99 14.40
C PHE A 47 -12.68 -2.70 14.40
N ASP A 48 -13.02 -1.42 14.37
CA ASP A 48 -14.39 -0.95 14.50
C ASP A 48 -15.06 -0.88 13.12
N TYR A 49 -15.74 -1.95 12.75
CA TYR A 49 -16.62 -2.02 11.58
C TYR A 49 -17.82 -2.90 11.88
N SER A 50 -19.03 -2.35 11.72
CA SER A 50 -20.27 -3.01 12.11
C SER A 50 -20.75 -4.10 11.14
N GLY A 51 -20.11 -4.28 9.98
CA GLY A 51 -20.47 -5.32 9.02
C GLY A 51 -19.63 -6.58 9.22
N GLU A 52 -20.26 -7.75 9.30
CA GLU A 52 -19.55 -9.02 9.58
C GLU A 52 -18.83 -9.60 8.33
N ASP A 53 -19.23 -9.19 7.13
CA ASP A 53 -18.77 -9.76 5.85
C ASP A 53 -17.65 -8.95 5.16
N TYR A 54 -16.73 -8.40 5.95
CA TYR A 54 -15.57 -7.71 5.39
C TYR A 54 -14.42 -8.67 5.06
N HIS A 55 -13.59 -8.24 4.12
CA HIS A 55 -12.35 -8.88 3.74
C HIS A 55 -11.19 -7.94 3.95
N VAL A 56 -10.01 -8.49 4.26
CA VAL A 56 -8.77 -7.73 4.32
C VAL A 56 -7.72 -8.30 3.39
N ARG A 57 -6.98 -7.41 2.73
CA ARG A 57 -5.89 -7.75 1.81
C ARG A 57 -4.79 -6.70 1.88
N ILE A 58 -3.54 -7.14 1.82
CA ILE A 58 -2.40 -6.26 1.55
C ILE A 58 -2.51 -5.79 0.10
N GLU A 59 -2.76 -4.50 -0.08
CA GLU A 59 -2.97 -3.90 -1.38
C GLU A 59 -1.65 -3.48 -2.02
N ASP A 60 -0.74 -2.90 -1.23
CA ASP A 60 0.55 -2.42 -1.72
C ASP A 60 1.61 -2.37 -0.60
N ILE A 61 2.88 -2.32 -0.99
CA ILE A 61 4.01 -2.09 -0.10
C ILE A 61 4.93 -1.05 -0.75
N THR A 62 4.88 0.18 -0.24
CA THR A 62 5.64 1.30 -0.80
C THR A 62 6.40 2.03 0.30
N GLY A 63 7.71 2.23 0.10
CA GLY A 63 8.57 2.92 1.06
C GLY A 63 8.66 2.26 2.44
N GLY A 64 8.50 0.93 2.49
CA GLY A 64 8.42 0.16 3.73
C GLY A 64 7.06 0.21 4.43
N THR A 65 6.13 1.06 3.99
CA THR A 65 4.75 1.10 4.50
C THR A 65 3.94 0.01 3.79
N VAL A 66 3.25 -0.82 4.56
CA VAL A 66 2.28 -1.79 4.02
C VAL A 66 0.92 -1.15 4.04
N ILE A 67 0.27 -1.08 2.88
CA ILE A 67 -1.08 -0.55 2.71
C ILE A 67 -2.03 -1.74 2.68
N ILE A 68 -3.02 -1.73 3.58
CA ILE A 68 -4.00 -2.79 3.73
C ILE A 68 -5.38 -2.23 3.42
N LYS A 69 -6.09 -2.90 2.53
CA LYS A 69 -7.46 -2.59 2.14
C LYS A 69 -8.43 -3.45 2.93
N VAL A 70 -9.38 -2.82 3.62
CA VAL A 70 -10.57 -3.46 4.16
C VAL A 70 -11.72 -3.18 3.20
N TYR A 71 -12.40 -4.23 2.74
CA TYR A 71 -13.45 -4.09 1.72
C TYR A 71 -14.56 -5.12 1.88
N VAL A 72 -15.75 -4.76 1.41
CA VAL A 72 -16.87 -5.68 1.24
C VAL A 72 -17.07 -5.97 -0.25
N ARG A 73 -17.72 -7.10 -0.57
CA ARG A 73 -18.04 -7.47 -1.94
C ARG A 73 -19.53 -7.39 -2.18
N ASN A 74 -19.92 -6.53 -3.12
CA ASN A 74 -21.32 -6.32 -3.49
C ASN A 74 -21.58 -6.91 -4.87
N ASN A 75 -22.72 -7.59 -5.05
CA ASN A 75 -23.19 -8.00 -6.37
C ASN A 75 -24.08 -6.89 -6.94
N LEU A 76 -23.60 -6.17 -7.97
CA LEU A 76 -24.39 -5.14 -8.65
C LEU A 76 -25.35 -5.70 -9.70
N SER A 77 -25.35 -7.01 -9.93
CA SER A 77 -26.24 -7.65 -10.89
C SER A 77 -27.59 -7.98 -10.27
N SER A 78 -28.65 -7.66 -10.99
CA SER A 78 -30.01 -8.12 -10.68
C SER A 78 -30.23 -9.60 -11.03
N ASP A 79 -29.36 -10.19 -11.87
CA ASP A 79 -29.40 -11.60 -12.24
C ASP A 79 -28.36 -12.40 -11.41
N PRO A 80 -28.79 -13.26 -10.47
CA PRO A 80 -27.88 -14.05 -9.64
C PRO A 80 -27.05 -15.07 -10.45
N LYS A 81 -27.46 -15.42 -11.68
CA LYS A 81 -26.69 -16.29 -12.57
C LYS A 81 -25.58 -15.55 -13.31
N LYS A 82 -25.55 -14.22 -13.26
CA LYS A 82 -24.53 -13.36 -13.88
C LYS A 82 -24.05 -12.32 -12.87
N PRO A 83 -23.37 -12.75 -11.79
CA PRO A 83 -22.94 -11.83 -10.75
C PRO A 83 -21.95 -10.80 -11.30
N ARG A 84 -22.10 -9.56 -10.87
CA ARG A 84 -21.15 -8.46 -11.12
C ARG A 84 -20.60 -8.02 -9.77
N MET A 85 -19.59 -8.74 -9.31
CA MET A 85 -18.98 -8.47 -8.02
C MET A 85 -18.12 -7.22 -8.10
N VAL A 86 -18.34 -6.29 -7.17
CA VAL A 86 -17.51 -5.10 -6.98
C VAL A 86 -16.99 -5.04 -5.55
N GLU A 87 -15.74 -4.61 -5.39
CA GLU A 87 -15.16 -4.35 -4.08
C GLU A 87 -15.48 -2.91 -3.67
N SER A 88 -16.07 -2.73 -2.50
CA SER A 88 -16.29 -1.42 -1.89
C SER A 88 -15.36 -1.29 -0.68
N VAL A 89 -14.44 -0.33 -0.72
CA VAL A 89 -13.51 -0.06 0.39
C VAL A 89 -14.31 0.49 1.57
N VAL A 90 -14.11 -0.08 2.75
CA VAL A 90 -14.73 0.37 3.99
C VAL A 90 -13.73 1.00 4.94
N SER A 91 -12.45 0.63 4.84
CA SER A 91 -11.38 1.23 5.61
C SER A 91 -10.01 0.97 4.98
N TRP A 92 -9.06 1.85 5.28
CA TRP A 92 -7.65 1.67 4.98
C TRP A 92 -6.87 1.48 6.27
N LEU A 93 -6.01 0.47 6.29
CA LEU A 93 -5.08 0.25 7.39
C LEU A 93 -3.64 0.36 6.87
N ILE A 94 -2.72 0.70 7.75
CA ILE A 94 -1.30 0.72 7.44
C ILE A 94 -0.48 -0.03 8.48
N ILE A 95 0.61 -0.64 8.03
CA ILE A 95 1.74 -1.01 8.89
C ILE A 95 2.87 -0.05 8.52
N GLN A 96 3.27 0.79 9.47
CA GLN A 96 4.35 1.74 9.27
C GLN A 96 5.71 1.02 9.12
N PRO A 97 6.73 1.68 8.54
CA PRO A 97 8.06 1.10 8.38
C PRO A 97 8.69 0.59 9.68
N GLN A 98 8.35 1.21 10.82
CA GLN A 98 8.83 0.81 12.14
C GLN A 98 8.24 -0.51 12.67
N ARG A 99 7.25 -1.10 11.97
CA ARG A 99 6.65 -2.41 12.27
C ARG A 99 6.16 -2.54 13.72
N ASP A 100 5.48 -1.52 14.24
CA ASP A 100 5.05 -1.52 15.65
C ASP A 100 3.55 -1.80 15.85
N GLY A 101 2.78 -1.95 14.77
CA GLY A 101 1.39 -2.38 14.81
C GLY A 101 0.64 -2.11 13.50
N ILE A 102 -0.68 -2.31 13.55
CA ILE A 102 -1.61 -1.99 12.47
C ILE A 102 -2.41 -0.75 12.87
N TYR A 103 -2.49 0.23 11.97
CA TYR A 103 -3.18 1.49 12.20
C TYR A 103 -4.35 1.65 11.26
N GLN A 104 -5.53 1.92 11.80
CA GLN A 104 -6.72 2.30 11.03
C GLN A 104 -6.70 3.79 10.72
N SER A 105 -6.92 4.14 9.44
CA SER A 105 -7.20 5.52 9.04
C SER A 105 -8.65 5.86 9.40
N LEU A 106 -8.85 6.92 10.19
CA LEU A 106 -10.17 7.39 10.60
C LEU A 106 -10.73 8.45 9.63
N ASN A 107 -9.84 9.25 9.05
CA ASN A 107 -10.19 10.37 8.17
C ASN A 107 -9.61 10.18 6.76
N ALA A 108 -9.82 9.01 6.15
CA ALA A 108 -9.25 8.71 4.82
C ALA A 108 -9.71 9.67 3.71
N LEU A 109 -10.80 10.41 3.93
CA LEU A 109 -11.35 11.39 2.98
C LEU A 109 -10.91 12.83 3.26
N ASP A 110 -10.29 13.11 4.41
CA ASP A 110 -9.76 14.42 4.77
C ASP A 110 -8.22 14.39 4.79
N PRO A 111 -7.57 14.76 3.67
CA PRO A 111 -6.11 14.75 3.58
C PRO A 111 -5.45 15.85 4.41
N ALA A 112 -6.20 16.85 4.89
CA ALA A 112 -5.63 17.94 5.69
C ALA A 112 -5.34 17.53 7.13
N ASP A 113 -6.08 16.57 7.68
CA ASP A 113 -5.90 16.03 9.03
C ASP A 113 -6.08 14.51 9.09
N PRO A 114 -5.05 13.75 8.65
CA PRO A 114 -5.11 12.29 8.66
C PRO A 114 -5.02 11.76 10.09
N ALA A 115 -6.15 11.34 10.64
CA ALA A 115 -6.22 10.69 11.95
C ALA A 115 -6.01 9.17 11.82
N PHE A 116 -5.18 8.61 12.72
CA PHE A 116 -4.91 7.18 12.79
C PHE A 116 -5.16 6.62 14.20
N LYS A 117 -5.80 5.45 14.28
CA LYS A 117 -5.97 4.67 15.52
C LYS A 117 -5.14 3.40 15.43
N LYS A 118 -4.26 3.15 16.41
CA LYS A 118 -3.56 1.86 16.53
C LYS A 118 -4.55 0.80 16.99
N LEU A 119 -4.60 -0.33 16.29
CA LEU A 119 -5.45 -1.46 16.66
C LEU A 119 -4.80 -2.26 17.81
N ASN A 120 -5.63 -2.72 18.73
CA ASN A 120 -5.28 -3.74 19.69
C ASN A 120 -5.30 -5.11 18.99
N ILE A 121 -4.14 -5.76 18.91
CA ILE A 121 -3.92 -6.99 18.17
C ILE A 121 -3.02 -7.95 18.95
N ASP A 122 -3.07 -9.24 18.61
CA ASP A 122 -2.08 -10.20 19.07
C ASP A 122 -0.71 -9.87 18.45
N MET A 123 0.23 -9.41 19.28
CA MET A 123 1.56 -9.01 18.85
C MET A 123 2.43 -10.18 18.37
N ASN A 124 2.21 -11.41 18.87
CA ASN A 124 2.94 -12.58 18.39
C ASN A 124 2.48 -12.94 16.97
N ALA A 125 1.17 -12.94 16.73
CA ALA A 125 0.61 -13.14 15.39
C ALA A 125 1.07 -12.03 14.42
N PHE A 126 1.06 -10.78 14.86
CA PHE A 126 1.56 -9.65 14.09
C PHE A 126 3.04 -9.80 13.73
N ASN A 127 3.91 -10.18 14.65
CA ASN A 127 5.33 -10.40 14.37
C ASN A 127 5.55 -11.51 13.33
N GLN A 128 4.70 -12.55 13.32
CA GLN A 128 4.74 -13.58 12.27
C GLN A 128 4.27 -13.04 10.91
N LEU A 129 3.26 -12.15 10.90
CA LEU A 129 2.83 -11.46 9.68
C LEU A 129 3.97 -10.60 9.11
N VAL A 130 4.64 -9.80 9.93
CA VAL A 130 5.77 -8.96 9.49
C VAL A 130 6.87 -9.80 8.85
N LYS A 131 7.26 -10.91 9.50
CA LYS A 131 8.23 -11.87 8.93
C LYS A 131 7.75 -12.52 7.63
N CYS A 132 6.45 -12.65 7.42
CA CYS A 132 5.88 -13.19 6.18
C CYS A 132 5.95 -12.15 5.06
N ILE A 133 5.70 -10.88 5.38
CA ILE A 133 5.72 -9.76 4.43
C ILE A 133 7.13 -9.44 3.95
N ASP A 134 8.11 -9.50 4.86
CA ASP A 134 9.49 -9.11 4.60
C ASP A 134 10.36 -10.24 3.98
N GLN A 135 9.76 -11.39 3.63
CA GLN A 135 10.41 -12.49 2.88
C GLN A 135 10.59 -12.15 1.41
#